data_AF-A0A935FLL7-F1
#
_entry.id   AF-A0A935FLL7-F1
#
_cell.length_a   1.000
_cell.length_b   1.000
_cell.length_c   1.000
_cell.angle_alpha   90.00
_cell.angle_beta   90.00
_cell.angle_gamma   90.00
#
_symmetry.space_group_name_H-M   'P 1'
#
loop_
_entity.id
_entity.type
_entity.pdbx_description
1 polymer ?
#
loop_
_entity_poly.entity_id
_entity_poly.type
_entity_poly.pdbx_seq_one_letter_code
_entity_poly.pdbx_strand_id
1 'polypeptide(L)'
;MKKVIYLFILISIISHHADAQWVAQNSGTNQNLYDIEFLNDRTGWAVGDAGVVIKTTDGGNTWVNIPNPSPMYSPNLWSVLPIDSNIVFVTSGKDLIMKSTNGGLNWLIMNFCASCNSSMPGITFLNKDTGWFLGTNKVFRTFNGGVTLDSFYAPWFDNFEIHFKDAYTGVFCGTGRVFKSTDQGETWFDTNVPVGGSFREFRKLGISNDNVWVVGSSSPVYKSTDYCDTWEIITPGQQIGGIPIYFVNDNTGYIGRSLNNLIKTTNGGFNWYQQQTDPNSQAFISSISFSNDTIGWYSCAIGRIYKTTTGGQWITNISSISEVLSDNFILGQNYPNPFNSQTLISFEIATRGNYLLEIFDTKGSRVRELFNGLLNPGRYEIDYDAGTLSSGVYLYRLYGANKSLTRKMILLR
;
A
#
# COMPACT_ATOMS: atom_id res chain seq x y z
N MET A 1 16.98 33.56 -60.14
CA MET A 1 15.87 32.89 -59.41
C MET A 1 16.45 32.18 -58.19
N LYS A 2 16.42 32.82 -57.01
CA LYS A 2 16.87 32.23 -55.74
C LYS A 2 15.65 31.59 -55.06
N LYS A 3 15.65 30.28 -54.86
CA LYS A 3 14.63 29.58 -54.07
C LYS A 3 15.02 29.63 -52.60
N VAL A 4 14.24 30.35 -51.80
CA VAL A 4 14.31 30.34 -50.33
C VAL A 4 13.45 29.18 -49.86
N ILE A 5 14.04 28.22 -49.17
CA ILE A 5 13.34 27.10 -48.52
C ILE A 5 13.08 27.52 -47.07
N TYR A 6 11.81 27.70 -46.72
CA TYR A 6 11.39 27.90 -45.33
C TYR A 6 11.29 26.52 -44.65
N LEU A 7 12.20 26.25 -43.71
CA LEU A 7 12.14 25.09 -42.84
C LEU A 7 11.23 25.42 -41.64
N PHE A 8 10.01 24.92 -41.64
CA PHE A 8 9.12 24.98 -40.46
C PHE A 8 9.58 23.94 -39.44
N ILE A 9 10.20 24.39 -38.35
CA ILE A 9 10.48 23.54 -37.18
C ILE A 9 9.23 23.55 -36.30
N LEU A 10 8.48 22.44 -36.33
CA LEU A 10 7.38 22.18 -35.41
C LEU A 10 8.00 21.78 -34.06
N ILE A 11 8.12 22.71 -33.12
CA ILE A 11 8.49 22.39 -31.74
C ILE A 11 7.23 21.81 -31.09
N SER A 12 7.10 20.48 -31.10
CA SER A 12 6.17 19.81 -30.20
C SER A 12 6.69 20.02 -28.78
N ILE A 13 5.99 20.87 -28.03
CA ILE A 13 6.15 20.98 -26.58
C ILE A 13 5.71 19.62 -26.02
N ILE A 14 6.65 18.71 -25.79
CA ILE A 14 6.42 17.55 -24.94
C ILE A 14 6.33 18.12 -23.53
N SER A 15 5.11 18.41 -23.09
CA SER A 15 4.82 18.55 -21.67
C SER A 15 5.29 17.26 -21.02
N HIS A 16 6.39 17.32 -20.28
CA HIS A 16 6.74 16.28 -19.33
C HIS A 16 5.68 16.37 -18.23
N HIS A 17 4.54 15.71 -18.43
CA HIS A 17 3.78 15.26 -17.29
C HIS A 17 4.69 14.25 -16.59
N ALA A 18 5.13 14.58 -15.38
CA ALA A 18 5.54 13.55 -14.45
C ALA A 18 4.33 12.61 -14.35
N ASP A 19 4.42 11.42 -14.94
CA ASP A 19 3.33 10.45 -14.85
C ASP A 19 3.08 10.18 -13.38
N ALA A 20 1.81 10.32 -12.96
CA ALA A 20 1.45 10.09 -11.57
C ALA A 20 1.84 8.65 -11.20
N GLN A 21 2.48 8.48 -10.03
CA GLN A 21 2.83 7.18 -9.46
C GLN A 21 1.62 6.25 -9.33
N TRP A 22 0.45 6.88 -9.21
CA TRP A 22 -0.86 6.28 -9.09
C TRP A 22 -1.78 6.83 -10.18
N VAL A 23 -2.18 5.97 -11.10
CA VAL A 23 -2.98 6.34 -12.28
C VAL A 23 -4.45 6.04 -12.01
N ALA A 24 -5.31 7.05 -12.17
CA ALA A 24 -6.76 6.89 -12.02
C ALA A 24 -7.31 5.88 -13.04
N GLN A 25 -8.16 4.97 -12.58
CA GLN A 25 -8.88 3.99 -13.40
C GLN A 25 -10.33 4.43 -13.56
N ASN A 26 -10.95 4.11 -14.70
CA ASN A 26 -12.37 4.31 -14.89
C ASN A 26 -13.15 3.11 -14.34
N SER A 27 -13.70 3.26 -13.13
CA SER A 27 -14.49 2.21 -12.45
C SER A 27 -15.88 2.01 -13.06
N GLY A 28 -16.38 2.96 -13.85
CA GLY A 28 -17.73 2.95 -14.39
C GLY A 28 -18.84 3.26 -13.36
N THR A 29 -18.48 3.74 -12.17
CA THR A 29 -19.44 4.11 -11.11
C THR A 29 -19.02 5.39 -10.38
N ASN A 30 -19.99 6.09 -9.78
CA ASN A 30 -19.76 7.22 -8.88
C ASN A 30 -20.15 6.89 -7.42
N GLN A 31 -20.52 5.64 -7.14
CA GLN A 31 -20.83 5.17 -5.78
C GLN A 31 -19.56 5.13 -4.93
N ASN A 32 -19.66 5.40 -3.63
CA ASN A 32 -18.49 5.22 -2.76
C ASN A 32 -18.10 3.75 -2.75
N LEU A 33 -16.81 3.47 -2.93
CA LEU A 33 -16.26 2.12 -2.79
C LEU A 33 -15.67 2.01 -1.39
N TYR A 34 -16.04 0.96 -0.66
CA TYR A 34 -15.60 0.74 0.72
C TYR A 34 -14.47 -0.27 0.82
N ASP A 35 -14.40 -1.21 -0.12
CA ASP A 35 -13.32 -2.20 -0.18
C ASP A 35 -12.92 -2.51 -1.61
N ILE A 36 -11.66 -2.89 -1.80
CA ILE A 36 -11.10 -3.37 -3.05
C ILE A 36 -10.14 -4.49 -2.73
N GLU A 37 -10.25 -5.60 -3.44
CA GLU A 37 -9.35 -6.74 -3.23
C GLU A 37 -9.00 -7.41 -4.55
N PHE A 38 -7.70 -7.66 -4.75
CA PHE A 38 -7.16 -8.31 -5.93
C PHE A 38 -6.69 -9.72 -5.61
N LEU A 39 -7.21 -10.70 -6.36
CA LEU A 39 -6.76 -12.09 -6.30
C LEU A 39 -5.36 -12.26 -6.91
N ASN A 40 -5.05 -11.46 -7.92
CA ASN A 40 -3.78 -11.43 -8.64
C ASN A 40 -3.63 -10.11 -9.39
N ASP A 41 -2.59 -9.98 -10.21
CA ASP A 41 -2.29 -8.75 -10.95
C ASP A 41 -3.33 -8.36 -12.04
N ARG A 42 -4.27 -9.27 -12.34
CA ARG A 42 -5.30 -9.10 -13.39
C ARG A 42 -6.73 -9.08 -12.85
N THR A 43 -7.03 -9.86 -11.83
CA THR A 43 -8.41 -10.12 -11.38
C THR A 43 -8.64 -9.52 -10.01
N GLY A 44 -9.63 -8.62 -9.91
CA GLY A 44 -9.98 -7.95 -8.66
C GLY A 44 -11.44 -7.52 -8.62
N TRP A 45 -11.91 -7.23 -7.41
CA TRP A 45 -13.27 -6.77 -7.14
C TRP A 45 -13.23 -5.53 -6.26
N ALA A 46 -14.21 -4.64 -6.42
CA ALA A 46 -14.47 -3.57 -5.49
C ALA A 46 -15.96 -3.50 -5.17
N VAL A 47 -16.28 -3.13 -3.93
CA VAL A 47 -17.66 -3.10 -3.41
C VAL A 47 -17.93 -1.80 -2.66
N GLY A 48 -19.20 -1.43 -2.52
CA GLY A 48 -19.53 -0.17 -1.84
C GLY A 48 -21.02 0.13 -1.67
N ASP A 49 -21.34 1.42 -1.81
CA ASP A 49 -22.69 1.97 -1.61
C ASP A 49 -23.76 1.27 -2.48
N ALA A 50 -24.96 1.15 -1.91
CA ALA A 50 -26.15 0.66 -2.58
C ALA A 50 -25.98 -0.71 -3.28
N GLY A 51 -25.12 -1.57 -2.72
CA GLY A 51 -24.87 -2.91 -3.25
C GLY A 51 -24.02 -2.95 -4.52
N VAL A 52 -23.27 -1.88 -4.84
CA VAL A 52 -22.39 -1.86 -6.00
C VAL A 52 -21.30 -2.92 -5.86
N VAL A 53 -21.14 -3.73 -6.90
CA VAL A 53 -20.03 -4.67 -7.06
C VAL A 53 -19.48 -4.47 -8.46
N ILE A 54 -18.18 -4.21 -8.56
CA ILE A 54 -17.47 -4.14 -9.84
C ILE A 54 -16.33 -5.13 -9.84
N LYS A 55 -16.04 -5.68 -11.01
CA LYS A 55 -14.97 -6.66 -11.24
C LYS A 55 -14.11 -6.24 -12.41
N THR A 56 -12.82 -6.51 -12.30
CA THR A 56 -11.87 -6.44 -13.41
C THR A 56 -11.23 -7.81 -13.66
N THR A 57 -10.81 -8.06 -14.90
CA THR A 57 -10.01 -9.24 -15.31
C THR A 57 -8.78 -8.84 -16.13
N ASP A 58 -8.52 -7.54 -16.25
CA ASP A 58 -7.40 -6.96 -17.00
C ASP A 58 -6.56 -5.99 -16.14
N GLY A 59 -6.61 -6.16 -14.82
CA GLY A 59 -5.80 -5.41 -13.86
C GLY A 59 -6.32 -4.00 -13.62
N GLY A 60 -7.61 -3.78 -13.79
CA GLY A 60 -8.28 -2.49 -13.56
C GLY A 60 -8.35 -1.56 -14.76
N ASN A 61 -7.85 -1.98 -15.94
CA ASN A 61 -7.98 -1.19 -17.17
C ASN A 61 -9.45 -1.04 -17.56
N THR A 62 -10.26 -2.09 -17.35
CA THR A 62 -11.71 -2.04 -17.43
C THR A 62 -12.36 -2.66 -16.20
N TRP A 63 -13.47 -2.06 -15.77
CA TRP A 63 -14.30 -2.53 -14.68
C TRP A 63 -15.72 -2.80 -15.18
N VAL A 64 -16.24 -3.96 -14.82
CA VAL A 64 -17.58 -4.43 -15.21
C VAL A 64 -18.46 -4.47 -13.96
N ASN A 65 -19.65 -3.89 -14.06
CA ASN A 65 -20.68 -4.01 -13.02
C ASN A 65 -21.17 -5.46 -12.92
N ILE A 66 -21.19 -5.97 -11.70
CA ILE A 66 -21.68 -7.29 -11.33
C ILE A 66 -23.06 -7.14 -10.68
N PRO A 67 -24.00 -8.10 -10.85
CA PRO A 67 -25.31 -8.02 -10.21
C PRO A 67 -25.21 -7.81 -8.69
N ASN A 68 -26.04 -6.91 -8.18
CA ASN A 68 -26.13 -6.60 -6.75
C ASN A 68 -26.40 -7.91 -5.97
N PRO A 69 -25.58 -8.26 -4.96
CA PRO A 69 -25.75 -9.46 -4.14
C PRO A 69 -27.10 -9.57 -3.41
N SER A 70 -27.77 -8.45 -3.16
CA SER A 70 -29.05 -8.37 -2.47
C SER A 70 -29.92 -7.26 -3.08
N PRO A 71 -30.49 -7.47 -4.29
CA PRO A 71 -31.12 -6.40 -5.07
C PRO A 71 -32.38 -5.83 -4.39
N MET A 72 -33.09 -6.62 -3.58
CA MET A 72 -34.28 -6.18 -2.86
C MET A 72 -33.99 -5.12 -1.78
N TYR A 73 -32.79 -5.17 -1.17
CA TYR A 73 -32.43 -4.31 -0.06
C TYR A 73 -31.32 -3.31 -0.42
N SER A 74 -30.53 -3.62 -1.44
CA SER A 74 -29.38 -2.83 -1.91
C SER A 74 -28.52 -2.29 -0.76
N PRO A 75 -28.05 -3.14 0.16
CA PRO A 75 -27.32 -2.68 1.33
C PRO A 75 -25.93 -2.18 0.94
N ASN A 76 -25.34 -1.32 1.78
CA ASN A 76 -23.92 -0.98 1.66
C ASN A 76 -23.06 -2.22 1.92
N LEU A 77 -22.12 -2.48 1.02
CA LEU A 77 -21.20 -3.61 1.07
C LEU A 77 -19.85 -3.15 1.62
N TRP A 78 -19.40 -3.75 2.72
CA TRP A 78 -18.28 -3.24 3.50
C TRP A 78 -16.96 -3.94 3.22
N SER A 79 -16.99 -5.23 2.87
CA SER A 79 -15.78 -5.96 2.52
C SER A 79 -16.03 -6.95 1.38
N VAL A 80 -14.99 -7.18 0.58
CA VAL A 80 -14.95 -8.20 -0.48
C VAL A 80 -13.71 -9.06 -0.31
N LEU A 81 -13.89 -10.38 -0.38
CA LEU A 81 -12.80 -11.34 -0.28
C LEU A 81 -12.92 -12.41 -1.38
N PRO A 82 -12.13 -12.32 -2.46
CA PRO A 82 -12.00 -13.38 -3.43
C PRO A 82 -11.11 -14.49 -2.87
N ILE A 83 -11.63 -15.71 -2.78
CA ILE A 83 -10.86 -16.92 -2.45
C ILE A 83 -10.17 -17.46 -3.69
N ASP A 84 -10.89 -17.43 -4.81
CA ASP A 84 -10.38 -17.74 -6.14
C ASP A 84 -11.21 -16.97 -7.18
N SER A 85 -11.04 -17.28 -8.47
CA SER A 85 -11.75 -16.59 -9.56
C SER A 85 -13.28 -16.77 -9.53
N ASN A 86 -13.76 -17.80 -8.84
CA ASN A 86 -15.15 -18.24 -8.75
C ASN A 86 -15.75 -17.99 -7.36
N ILE A 87 -15.03 -18.30 -6.29
CA ILE A 87 -15.50 -18.15 -4.92
C ILE A 87 -15.16 -16.75 -4.42
N VAL A 88 -16.20 -15.95 -4.19
CA VAL A 88 -16.07 -14.58 -3.70
C VAL A 88 -17.06 -14.37 -2.56
N PHE A 89 -16.59 -13.82 -1.46
CA PHE A 89 -17.44 -13.40 -0.36
C PHE A 89 -17.57 -11.89 -0.32
N VAL A 90 -18.75 -11.41 0.07
CA VAL A 90 -19.03 -10.01 0.33
C VAL A 90 -19.80 -9.91 1.64
N THR A 91 -19.44 -8.93 2.47
CA THR A 91 -20.15 -8.62 3.71
C THR A 91 -20.92 -7.31 3.57
N SER A 92 -22.07 -7.20 4.24
CA SER A 92 -22.82 -5.94 4.35
C SER A 92 -23.21 -5.66 5.80
N GLY A 93 -23.78 -4.49 6.06
CA GLY A 93 -24.39 -4.20 7.36
C GLY A 93 -25.46 -5.25 7.72
N LYS A 94 -25.79 -5.35 9.01
CA LYS A 94 -26.68 -6.38 9.60
C LYS A 94 -26.13 -7.82 9.55
N ASP A 95 -24.81 -7.98 9.48
CA ASP A 95 -24.13 -9.28 9.42
C ASP A 95 -24.63 -10.19 8.28
N LEU A 96 -25.04 -9.58 7.15
CA LEU A 96 -25.29 -10.35 5.95
C LEU A 96 -23.97 -10.69 5.31
N ILE A 97 -23.75 -11.99 5.15
CA ILE A 97 -22.65 -12.53 4.38
C ILE A 97 -23.25 -13.05 3.08
N MET A 98 -22.60 -12.78 1.96
CA MET A 98 -23.03 -13.21 0.64
C MET A 98 -21.88 -13.93 -0.03
N LYS A 99 -22.16 -15.11 -0.58
CA LYS A 99 -21.17 -15.96 -1.24
C LYS A 99 -21.54 -16.14 -2.71
N SER A 100 -20.58 -15.92 -3.59
CA SER A 100 -20.66 -16.36 -4.98
C SER A 100 -19.77 -17.59 -5.18
N THR A 101 -20.17 -18.47 -6.10
CA THR A 101 -19.36 -19.60 -6.60
C THR A 101 -19.13 -19.53 -8.11
N ASN A 102 -19.45 -18.39 -8.72
CA ASN A 102 -19.32 -18.13 -10.15
C ASN A 102 -18.76 -16.72 -10.43
N GLY A 103 -17.90 -16.23 -9.53
CA GLY A 103 -17.11 -15.02 -9.70
C GLY A 103 -17.92 -13.73 -9.57
N GLY A 104 -19.08 -13.80 -8.92
CA GLY A 104 -20.00 -12.69 -8.65
C GLY A 104 -21.27 -12.69 -9.51
N LEU A 105 -21.44 -13.59 -10.47
CA LEU A 105 -22.60 -13.56 -11.37
C LEU A 105 -23.91 -13.85 -10.63
N ASN A 106 -23.88 -14.73 -9.61
CA ASN A 106 -24.97 -14.99 -8.69
C ASN A 106 -24.44 -15.08 -7.25
N TRP A 107 -25.32 -14.80 -6.30
CA TRP A 107 -25.00 -14.74 -4.87
C TRP A 107 -25.98 -15.56 -4.05
N LEU A 108 -25.43 -16.31 -3.10
CA LEU A 108 -26.15 -16.95 -2.02
C LEU A 108 -26.08 -16.05 -0.79
N ILE A 109 -27.24 -15.61 -0.29
CA ILE A 109 -27.31 -14.89 1.00
C ILE A 109 -27.23 -15.92 2.12
N MET A 110 -26.20 -15.77 2.93
CA MET A 110 -25.92 -16.57 4.10
C MET A 110 -26.49 -15.85 5.33
N ASN A 111 -27.80 -16.05 5.58
CA ASN A 111 -28.52 -15.35 6.65
C ASN A 111 -28.36 -16.09 7.99
N PHE A 112 -27.26 -15.80 8.70
CA PHE A 112 -26.88 -16.52 9.92
C PHE A 112 -27.03 -15.70 11.21
N CYS A 113 -27.40 -14.42 11.11
CA CYS A 113 -27.84 -13.65 12.29
C CYS A 113 -29.01 -12.71 11.99
N ALA A 114 -30.22 -13.12 12.37
CA ALA A 114 -31.43 -12.33 12.17
C ALA A 114 -31.56 -11.09 13.08
N SER A 115 -30.69 -10.95 14.09
CA SER A 115 -30.79 -9.91 15.12
C SER A 115 -29.49 -9.13 15.36
N CYS A 116 -28.47 -9.31 14.53
CA CYS A 116 -27.20 -8.63 14.71
C CYS A 116 -27.18 -7.31 13.92
N ASN A 117 -26.66 -6.25 14.55
CA ASN A 117 -26.55 -4.91 13.98
C ASN A 117 -25.07 -4.56 13.81
N SER A 118 -24.39 -5.17 12.83
CA SER A 118 -23.02 -4.79 12.50
C SER A 118 -22.97 -3.62 11.54
N SER A 119 -22.03 -2.72 11.82
CA SER A 119 -21.71 -1.59 10.99
C SER A 119 -20.70 -1.95 9.90
N MET A 120 -19.78 -2.91 10.10
CA MET A 120 -18.73 -3.30 9.12
C MET A 120 -18.13 -4.70 9.43
N PRO A 121 -18.66 -5.82 8.88
CA PRO A 121 -18.15 -7.14 9.23
C PRO A 121 -16.81 -7.44 8.55
N GLY A 122 -15.82 -7.86 9.34
CA GLY A 122 -14.54 -8.38 8.85
C GLY A 122 -14.67 -9.83 8.37
N ILE A 123 -13.82 -10.24 7.43
CA ILE A 123 -13.81 -11.59 6.88
C ILE A 123 -12.38 -12.03 6.58
N THR A 124 -12.05 -13.29 6.85
CA THR A 124 -10.75 -13.86 6.50
C THR A 124 -10.86 -15.37 6.25
N PHE A 125 -10.04 -15.90 5.36
CA PHE A 125 -9.97 -17.32 5.04
C PHE A 125 -8.51 -17.75 4.90
N LEU A 126 -8.17 -18.91 5.45
CA LEU A 126 -6.84 -19.52 5.27
C LEU A 126 -6.77 -20.33 3.96
N ASN A 127 -7.91 -20.84 3.54
CA ASN A 127 -8.07 -21.62 2.32
C ASN A 127 -9.56 -21.60 1.93
N LYS A 128 -9.96 -22.31 0.87
CA LYS A 128 -11.35 -22.31 0.39
C LYS A 128 -12.39 -22.85 1.38
N ASP A 129 -11.97 -23.62 2.38
CA ASP A 129 -12.84 -24.33 3.31
C ASP A 129 -12.82 -23.70 4.71
N THR A 130 -11.66 -23.26 5.19
CA THR A 130 -11.46 -22.72 6.55
C THR A 130 -11.43 -21.20 6.58
N GLY A 131 -12.37 -20.58 7.30
CA GLY A 131 -12.46 -19.13 7.42
C GLY A 131 -13.28 -18.63 8.61
N TRP A 132 -13.20 -17.32 8.85
CA TRP A 132 -13.84 -16.61 9.94
C TRP A 132 -14.53 -15.34 9.45
N PHE A 133 -15.65 -15.02 10.10
CA PHE A 133 -16.40 -13.79 9.91
C PHE A 133 -16.54 -13.08 11.25
N LEU A 134 -16.18 -11.81 11.28
CA LEU A 134 -16.29 -10.97 12.46
C LEU A 134 -17.56 -10.12 12.35
N GLY A 135 -18.52 -10.36 13.22
CA GLY A 135 -19.71 -9.51 13.40
C GLY A 135 -19.55 -8.57 14.61
N THR A 136 -20.65 -7.90 14.98
CA THR A 136 -20.66 -6.94 16.10
C THR A 136 -20.13 -7.56 17.39
N ASN A 137 -20.71 -8.68 17.84
CA ASN A 137 -20.42 -9.32 19.12
C ASN A 137 -20.16 -10.83 18.98
N LYS A 138 -19.96 -11.29 17.75
CA LYS A 138 -19.71 -12.69 17.42
C LYS A 138 -18.59 -12.85 16.43
N VAL A 139 -17.81 -13.90 16.60
CA VAL A 139 -17.00 -14.47 15.52
C VAL A 139 -17.70 -15.74 15.04
N PHE A 140 -17.89 -15.85 13.74
CA PHE A 140 -18.36 -17.08 13.12
C PHE A 140 -17.18 -17.79 12.47
N ARG A 141 -17.14 -19.12 12.56
CA ARG A 141 -16.07 -19.96 12.00
C ARG A 141 -16.65 -21.03 11.09
N THR A 142 -16.01 -21.29 9.96
CA THR A 142 -16.34 -22.38 9.05
C THR A 142 -15.12 -23.25 8.74
N PHE A 143 -15.37 -24.53 8.48
CA PHE A 143 -14.40 -25.50 7.94
C PHE A 143 -14.87 -26.15 6.62
N ASN A 144 -15.92 -25.60 6.01
CA ASN A 144 -16.52 -26.11 4.78
C ASN A 144 -16.98 -24.97 3.85
N GLY A 145 -16.25 -23.86 3.86
CA GLY A 145 -16.45 -22.75 2.93
C GLY A 145 -17.76 -22.00 3.16
N GLY A 146 -18.22 -21.91 4.41
CA GLY A 146 -19.44 -21.20 4.78
C GLY A 146 -20.73 -22.01 4.63
N VAL A 147 -20.66 -23.33 4.40
CA VAL A 147 -21.86 -24.19 4.40
C VAL A 147 -22.44 -24.30 5.81
N THR A 148 -21.59 -24.44 6.82
CA THR A 148 -21.95 -24.35 8.24
C THR A 148 -21.04 -23.37 8.97
N LEU A 149 -21.58 -22.76 10.02
CA LEU A 149 -20.87 -21.83 10.89
C LEU A 149 -21.04 -22.21 12.37
N ASP A 150 -19.93 -22.32 13.07
CA ASP A 150 -19.91 -22.21 14.54
C ASP A 150 -19.93 -20.72 14.91
N SER A 151 -20.47 -20.36 16.07
CA SER A 151 -20.46 -18.96 16.54
C SER A 151 -19.95 -18.85 17.96
N PHE A 152 -19.01 -17.93 18.17
CA PHE A 152 -18.37 -17.63 19.45
C PHE A 152 -18.54 -16.15 19.78
N TYR A 153 -18.29 -15.79 21.03
CA TYR A 153 -18.39 -14.41 21.48
C TYR A 153 -17.18 -13.60 20.97
N ALA A 154 -17.44 -12.47 20.32
CA ALA A 154 -16.43 -11.45 20.07
C ALA A 154 -16.56 -10.37 21.16
N PRO A 155 -15.49 -10.07 21.91
CA PRO A 155 -15.46 -8.91 22.78
C PRO A 155 -15.74 -7.62 22.00
N TRP A 156 -16.37 -6.64 22.68
CA TRP A 156 -16.73 -5.34 22.12
C TRP A 156 -17.79 -5.40 21.00
N PHE A 157 -18.27 -4.22 20.59
CA PHE A 157 -19.33 -4.07 19.58
C PHE A 157 -18.85 -3.40 18.28
N ASP A 158 -17.74 -2.66 18.33
CA ASP A 158 -17.18 -1.92 17.18
C ASP A 158 -15.94 -2.63 16.65
N ASN A 159 -16.18 -3.77 16.00
CA ASN A 159 -15.18 -4.68 15.44
C ASN A 159 -15.13 -4.50 13.91
N PHE A 160 -13.93 -4.41 13.32
CA PHE A 160 -13.77 -3.97 11.93
C PHE A 160 -13.08 -4.99 11.02
N GLU A 161 -11.91 -5.51 11.41
CA GLU A 161 -11.13 -6.44 10.58
C GLU A 161 -10.59 -7.58 11.42
N ILE A 162 -10.54 -8.77 10.82
CA ILE A 162 -10.05 -10.01 11.41
C ILE A 162 -9.05 -10.66 10.47
N HIS A 163 -8.02 -11.28 11.04
CA HIS A 163 -7.01 -12.02 10.30
C HIS A 163 -6.54 -13.24 11.10
N PHE A 164 -6.43 -14.38 10.44
CA PHE A 164 -5.83 -15.60 11.00
C PHE A 164 -4.54 -15.90 10.25
N LYS A 165 -3.43 -16.03 10.97
CA LYS A 165 -2.13 -16.44 10.37
C LYS A 165 -2.04 -17.95 10.17
N ASP A 166 -2.76 -18.69 11.00
CA ASP A 166 -2.88 -20.13 10.98
C ASP A 166 -4.26 -20.53 11.53
N ALA A 167 -4.55 -21.83 11.56
CA ALA A 167 -5.88 -22.32 11.95
C ALA A 167 -6.29 -21.98 13.39
N TYR A 168 -5.32 -21.70 14.27
CA TYR A 168 -5.53 -21.49 15.71
C TYR A 168 -5.37 -20.03 16.11
N THR A 169 -4.45 -19.31 15.47
CA THR A 169 -4.01 -17.98 15.90
C THR A 169 -4.61 -16.88 15.04
N GLY A 170 -5.52 -16.12 15.64
CA GLY A 170 -6.22 -15.01 14.99
C GLY A 170 -6.09 -13.72 15.77
N VAL A 171 -6.19 -12.60 15.06
CA VAL A 171 -6.29 -11.26 15.63
C VAL A 171 -7.47 -10.53 14.98
N PHE A 172 -8.14 -9.68 15.74
CA PHE A 172 -9.07 -8.71 15.17
C PHE A 172 -8.87 -7.34 15.80
N CYS A 173 -9.20 -6.28 15.06
CA CYS A 173 -9.13 -4.91 15.54
C CYS A 173 -10.51 -4.26 15.66
N GLY A 174 -10.59 -3.29 16.55
CA GLY A 174 -11.77 -2.50 16.83
C GLY A 174 -11.41 -1.09 17.30
N THR A 175 -12.37 -0.42 17.94
CA THR A 175 -12.16 0.91 18.51
C THR A 175 -11.17 0.89 19.69
N GLY A 176 -9.92 1.25 19.41
CA GLY A 176 -8.82 1.45 20.35
C GLY A 176 -8.18 0.17 20.86
N ARG A 177 -8.52 -0.98 20.28
CA ARG A 177 -8.17 -2.31 20.79
C ARG A 177 -7.85 -3.28 19.66
N VAL A 178 -6.99 -4.22 20.00
CA VAL A 178 -6.73 -5.42 19.20
C VAL A 178 -6.91 -6.60 20.15
N PHE A 179 -7.59 -7.64 19.67
CA PHE A 179 -7.81 -8.87 20.40
C PHE A 179 -7.08 -10.01 19.70
N LYS A 180 -6.57 -10.96 20.48
CA LYS A 180 -5.91 -12.17 19.99
C LYS A 180 -6.62 -13.41 20.51
N SER A 181 -6.73 -14.40 19.64
CA SER A 181 -7.15 -15.77 19.93
C SER A 181 -6.03 -16.73 19.56
N THR A 182 -5.88 -17.80 20.34
CA THR A 182 -4.98 -18.93 20.08
C THR A 182 -5.73 -20.26 20.05
N ASP A 183 -7.06 -20.20 20.04
CA ASP A 183 -7.98 -21.33 20.12
C ASP A 183 -9.00 -21.32 18.97
N GLN A 184 -8.57 -20.92 17.77
CA GLN A 184 -9.38 -20.92 16.55
C GLN A 184 -10.55 -19.93 16.59
N GLY A 185 -10.44 -18.86 17.38
CA GLY A 185 -11.45 -17.82 17.52
C GLY A 185 -12.56 -18.12 18.52
N GLU A 186 -12.38 -19.10 19.42
CA GLU A 186 -13.36 -19.44 20.46
C GLU A 186 -13.32 -18.45 21.63
N THR A 187 -12.12 -18.05 22.04
CA THR A 187 -11.89 -17.01 23.06
C THR A 187 -10.90 -15.95 22.59
N TRP A 188 -11.08 -14.73 23.09
CA TRP A 188 -10.38 -13.54 22.63
C TRP A 188 -9.92 -12.68 23.80
N PHE A 189 -8.65 -12.29 23.79
CA PHE A 189 -8.03 -11.50 24.86
C PHE A 189 -7.48 -10.18 24.31
N ASP A 190 -7.69 -9.09 25.05
CA ASP A 190 -7.16 -7.77 24.69
C ASP A 190 -5.63 -7.80 24.75
N THR A 191 -4.98 -7.33 23.68
CA THR A 191 -3.52 -7.31 23.55
C THR A 191 -2.89 -6.04 24.12
N ASN A 192 -3.69 -5.13 24.70
CA ASN A 192 -3.25 -3.93 25.40
C ASN A 192 -2.39 -2.99 24.55
N VAL A 193 -2.87 -2.62 23.34
CA VAL A 193 -2.22 -1.60 22.51
C VAL A 193 -2.03 -0.29 23.32
N PRO A 194 -0.85 0.35 23.33
CA PRO A 194 -0.54 1.49 24.20
C PRO A 194 -1.16 2.81 23.68
N VAL A 195 -2.50 2.89 23.61
CA VAL A 195 -3.24 4.00 22.98
C VAL A 195 -3.30 5.29 23.81
N GLY A 196 -2.98 5.24 25.11
CA GLY A 196 -2.87 6.43 25.97
C GLY A 196 -4.19 7.14 26.28
N GLY A 197 -5.35 6.47 26.10
CA GLY A 197 -6.64 6.91 26.65
C GLY A 197 -7.63 7.56 25.68
N SER A 198 -7.23 7.95 24.46
CA SER A 198 -8.21 8.31 23.41
C SER A 198 -8.57 7.07 22.60
N PHE A 199 -9.87 6.78 22.48
CA PHE A 199 -10.38 5.71 21.62
C PHE A 199 -10.05 6.03 20.16
N ARG A 200 -9.27 5.16 19.52
CA ARG A 200 -8.79 5.32 18.14
C ARG A 200 -9.36 4.19 17.30
N GLU A 201 -10.15 4.49 16.29
CA GLU A 201 -10.74 3.44 15.43
C GLU A 201 -9.64 2.75 14.61
N PHE A 202 -9.26 1.53 15.00
CA PHE A 202 -8.41 0.67 14.18
C PHE A 202 -9.32 -0.08 13.22
N ARG A 203 -9.48 0.46 12.01
CA ARG A 203 -10.40 -0.09 11.00
C ARG A 203 -9.76 -1.16 10.10
N LYS A 204 -8.43 -1.13 9.98
CA LYS A 204 -7.64 -2.08 9.21
C LYS A 204 -6.39 -2.53 9.96
N LEU A 205 -5.95 -3.75 9.70
CA LEU A 205 -4.75 -4.42 10.17
C LEU A 205 -3.74 -4.44 9.02
N GLY A 206 -2.57 -3.83 9.21
CA GLY A 206 -1.42 -4.13 8.35
C GLY A 206 -0.78 -5.42 8.84
N ILE A 207 -0.64 -6.45 8.01
CA ILE A 207 -0.03 -7.71 8.43
C ILE A 207 0.98 -8.17 7.39
N SER A 208 2.13 -8.63 7.88
CA SER A 208 3.15 -9.32 7.10
C SER A 208 3.93 -10.23 8.04
N ASN A 209 4.01 -11.53 7.72
CA ASN A 209 4.58 -12.54 8.63
C ASN A 209 3.96 -12.45 10.03
N ASP A 210 4.79 -12.37 11.08
CA ASP A 210 4.35 -12.14 12.46
C ASP A 210 4.23 -10.66 12.83
N ASN A 211 4.54 -9.74 11.91
CA ASN A 211 4.38 -8.32 12.17
C ASN A 211 2.94 -7.86 11.97
N VAL A 212 2.44 -7.07 12.91
CA VAL A 212 1.10 -6.46 12.85
C VAL A 212 1.20 -4.96 13.10
N TRP A 213 0.61 -4.16 12.24
CA TRP A 213 0.52 -2.71 12.37
C TRP A 213 -0.92 -2.27 12.51
N VAL A 214 -1.15 -1.33 13.42
CA VAL A 214 -2.43 -0.62 13.52
C VAL A 214 -2.21 0.89 13.57
N VAL A 215 -3.12 1.60 12.94
CA VAL A 215 -3.20 3.06 12.96
C VAL A 215 -4.67 3.43 13.06
N GLY A 216 -4.98 4.49 13.80
CA GLY A 216 -6.32 5.06 13.85
C GLY A 216 -6.31 6.53 13.47
N SER A 217 -7.48 7.16 13.55
CA SER A 217 -7.62 8.58 13.30
C SER A 217 -6.71 9.41 14.20
N SER A 218 -5.87 10.24 13.58
CA SER A 218 -4.93 11.15 14.25
C SER A 218 -4.09 10.45 15.32
N SER A 219 -3.49 9.30 15.01
CA SER A 219 -2.64 8.50 15.91
C SER A 219 -1.20 8.32 15.43
N PRO A 220 -0.26 7.95 16.33
CA PRO A 220 0.95 7.30 15.90
C PRO A 220 0.62 5.92 15.29
N VAL A 221 1.60 5.34 14.60
CA VAL A 221 1.52 3.94 14.17
C VAL A 221 2.00 3.04 15.32
N TYR A 222 1.24 1.99 15.60
CA TYR A 222 1.60 0.95 16.56
C TYR A 222 2.00 -0.30 15.79
N LYS A 223 3.04 -0.98 16.27
CA LYS A 223 3.53 -2.22 15.67
C LYS A 223 3.73 -3.29 16.72
N SER A 224 3.43 -4.52 16.35
CA SER A 224 3.88 -5.74 17.01
C SER A 224 4.78 -6.52 16.05
N THR A 225 5.77 -7.21 16.59
CA THR A 225 6.68 -8.10 15.83
C THR A 225 6.50 -9.57 16.21
N ASP A 226 5.56 -9.86 17.10
CA ASP A 226 5.27 -11.15 17.72
C ASP A 226 3.77 -11.47 17.67
N TYR A 227 3.12 -11.02 16.60
CA TYR A 227 1.70 -11.24 16.32
C TYR A 227 0.78 -10.84 17.49
N CYS A 228 0.96 -9.61 17.95
CA CYS A 228 0.22 -8.92 19.00
C CYS A 228 0.47 -9.41 20.44
N ASP A 229 1.59 -10.08 20.75
CA ASP A 229 1.95 -10.36 22.15
C ASP A 229 2.54 -9.13 22.84
N THR A 230 3.34 -8.34 22.11
CA THR A 230 3.89 -7.06 22.58
C THR A 230 3.72 -5.96 21.52
N TRP A 231 3.69 -4.71 21.98
CA TRP A 231 3.46 -3.54 21.14
C TRP A 231 4.51 -2.45 21.36
N GLU A 232 4.95 -1.85 20.26
CA GLU A 232 5.80 -0.65 20.22
C GLU A 232 5.09 0.50 19.48
N ILE A 233 5.42 1.73 19.88
CA ILE A 233 5.00 2.95 19.18
C ILE A 233 6.15 3.34 18.24
N ILE A 234 5.98 3.11 16.94
CA ILE A 234 7.08 3.32 15.97
C ILE A 234 7.22 4.78 15.51
N THR A 235 6.17 5.62 15.70
CA THR A 235 6.21 7.06 15.40
C THR A 235 5.87 7.91 16.63
N PRO A 236 6.66 7.84 17.72
CA PRO A 236 6.34 8.54 18.97
C PRO A 236 6.27 10.06 18.76
N GLY A 237 5.20 10.67 19.26
CA GLY A 237 4.95 12.12 19.14
C GLY A 237 4.48 12.59 17.76
N GLN A 238 4.41 11.73 16.76
CA GLN A 238 3.89 12.06 15.43
C GLN A 238 2.47 11.53 15.25
N GLN A 239 1.53 12.41 14.91
CA GLN A 239 0.16 12.03 14.56
C GLN A 239 0.08 11.76 13.06
N ILE A 240 0.45 10.54 12.66
CA ILE A 240 0.37 10.10 11.26
C ILE A 240 -1.10 10.10 10.83
N GLY A 241 -1.93 9.33 11.53
CA GLY A 241 -3.36 9.21 11.28
C GLY A 241 -3.70 8.59 9.91
N GLY A 242 -4.70 7.70 9.87
CA GLY A 242 -5.16 7.08 8.63
C GLY A 242 -6.28 6.08 8.89
N ILE A 243 -6.94 5.62 7.82
CA ILE A 243 -7.99 4.60 7.91
C ILE A 243 -7.48 3.27 7.34
N PRO A 244 -7.23 3.13 6.02
CA PRO A 244 -6.62 1.90 5.54
C PRO A 244 -5.11 1.94 5.79
N ILE A 245 -4.61 0.85 6.35
CA ILE A 245 -3.20 0.52 6.45
C ILE A 245 -3.00 -0.82 5.75
N TYR A 246 -1.95 -0.93 4.95
CA TYR A 246 -1.64 -2.15 4.21
C TYR A 246 -0.13 -2.32 4.15
N PHE A 247 0.37 -3.52 4.48
CA PHE A 247 1.79 -3.86 4.34
C PHE A 247 1.94 -4.96 3.30
N VAL A 248 2.77 -4.70 2.28
CA VAL A 248 3.06 -5.66 1.22
C VAL A 248 4.11 -6.69 1.69
N ASN A 249 4.98 -6.24 2.59
CA ASN A 249 5.99 -7.06 3.27
C ASN A 249 6.42 -6.34 4.56
N ASP A 250 7.36 -6.92 5.30
CA ASP A 250 7.79 -6.41 6.60
C ASP A 250 8.36 -4.98 6.57
N ASN A 251 8.80 -4.53 5.39
CA ASN A 251 9.44 -3.24 5.19
C ASN A 251 8.52 -2.24 4.49
N THR A 252 7.70 -2.68 3.54
CA THR A 252 6.95 -1.80 2.64
C THR A 252 5.48 -1.78 3.01
N GLY A 253 4.97 -0.59 3.34
CA GLY A 253 3.57 -0.40 3.69
C GLY A 253 3.03 0.96 3.28
N TYR A 254 1.71 1.08 3.32
CA TYR A 254 0.96 2.24 2.86
C TYR A 254 -0.12 2.58 3.87
N ILE A 255 -0.37 3.87 4.06
CA ILE A 255 -1.50 4.37 4.86
C ILE A 255 -2.27 5.38 4.00
N GLY A 256 -3.57 5.15 3.89
CA GLY A 256 -4.50 6.11 3.31
C GLY A 256 -5.00 7.10 4.35
N ARG A 257 -4.98 8.39 3.99
CA ARG A 257 -5.46 9.51 4.81
C ARG A 257 -6.60 10.22 4.08
N SER A 258 -7.12 11.27 4.69
CA SER A 258 -8.17 12.11 4.10
C SER A 258 -7.72 12.77 2.80
N LEU A 259 -8.68 13.05 1.91
CA LEU A 259 -8.47 13.84 0.69
C LEU A 259 -7.40 13.26 -0.26
N ASN A 260 -7.52 11.97 -0.59
CA ASN A 260 -6.61 11.24 -1.50
C ASN A 260 -5.13 11.29 -1.10
N ASN A 261 -4.82 11.53 0.18
CA ASN A 261 -3.45 11.59 0.66
C ASN A 261 -2.98 10.18 1.05
N LEU A 262 -2.09 9.62 0.24
CA LEU A 262 -1.45 8.34 0.47
C LEU A 262 -0.02 8.56 0.96
N ILE A 263 0.39 7.87 2.02
CA ILE A 263 1.76 7.85 2.51
C ILE A 263 2.32 6.43 2.45
N LYS A 264 3.62 6.31 2.25
CA LYS A 264 4.35 5.04 2.10
C LYS A 264 5.51 4.95 3.08
N THR A 265 5.78 3.77 3.59
CA THR A 265 7.01 3.39 4.29
C THR A 265 7.76 2.33 3.50
N THR A 266 9.09 2.31 3.63
CA THR A 266 9.98 1.25 3.11
C THR A 266 10.90 0.69 4.20
N ASN A 267 10.61 1.01 5.47
CA ASN A 267 11.37 0.56 6.62
C ASN A 267 10.47 0.13 7.78
N GLY A 268 9.38 -0.58 7.48
CA GLY A 268 8.52 -1.20 8.50
C GLY A 268 7.72 -0.21 9.34
N GLY A 269 7.50 1.01 8.82
CA GLY A 269 6.67 2.04 9.44
C GLY A 269 7.42 3.05 10.32
N PHE A 270 8.76 2.99 10.40
CA PHE A 270 9.54 3.98 11.16
C PHE A 270 9.52 5.38 10.49
N ASN A 271 9.53 5.44 9.16
CA ASN A 271 9.41 6.68 8.40
C ASN A 271 8.30 6.55 7.34
N TRP A 272 7.56 7.64 7.12
CA TRP A 272 6.48 7.72 6.16
C TRP A 272 6.65 8.92 5.23
N TYR A 273 6.50 8.68 3.93
CA TYR A 273 6.67 9.69 2.88
C TYR A 273 5.41 9.80 2.04
N GLN A 274 4.98 11.03 1.77
CA GLN A 274 3.82 11.29 0.92
C GLN A 274 4.06 10.79 -0.51
N GLN A 275 3.06 10.11 -1.05
CA GLN A 275 3.02 9.65 -2.43
C GLN A 275 2.40 10.72 -3.34
N GLN A 276 2.77 10.70 -4.61
CA GLN A 276 2.15 11.55 -5.62
C GLN A 276 0.89 10.89 -6.14
N THR A 277 -0.25 11.32 -5.60
CA THR A 277 -1.59 10.97 -6.06
C THR A 277 -2.20 12.14 -6.84
N ASP A 278 -3.37 11.96 -7.46
CA ASP A 278 -4.09 13.06 -8.13
C ASP A 278 -4.38 14.19 -7.13
N PRO A 279 -3.75 15.38 -7.28
CA PRO A 279 -3.86 16.48 -6.33
C PRO A 279 -5.24 17.15 -6.36
N ASN A 280 -6.05 16.91 -7.40
CA ASN A 280 -7.39 17.47 -7.53
C ASN A 280 -8.45 16.57 -6.88
N SER A 281 -8.08 15.35 -6.50
CA SER A 281 -9.00 14.41 -5.91
C SER A 281 -9.14 14.66 -4.41
N GLN A 282 -10.36 14.95 -3.97
CA GLN A 282 -10.70 15.08 -2.56
C GLN A 282 -11.34 13.82 -1.98
N ALA A 283 -11.31 12.70 -2.71
CA ALA A 283 -11.94 11.45 -2.27
C ALA A 283 -11.12 10.78 -1.16
N PHE A 284 -11.79 10.32 -0.10
CA PHE A 284 -11.16 9.54 0.98
C PHE A 284 -10.75 8.17 0.46
N ILE A 285 -9.53 7.74 0.78
CA ILE A 285 -9.04 6.39 0.49
C ILE A 285 -9.72 5.42 1.47
N SER A 286 -10.37 4.40 0.94
CA SER A 286 -11.16 3.45 1.74
C SER A 286 -10.46 2.10 1.90
N SER A 287 -9.80 1.60 0.87
CA SER A 287 -9.07 0.33 0.92
C SER A 287 -7.89 0.32 -0.05
N ILE A 288 -6.89 -0.50 0.26
CA ILE A 288 -5.63 -0.65 -0.46
C ILE A 288 -5.39 -2.15 -0.63
N SER A 289 -5.03 -2.58 -1.83
CA SER A 289 -4.75 -3.99 -2.14
C SER A 289 -3.58 -4.09 -3.10
N PHE A 290 -2.65 -5.01 -2.84
CA PHE A 290 -1.48 -5.25 -3.69
C PHE A 290 -1.43 -6.72 -4.12
N SER A 291 -1.05 -6.94 -5.37
CA SER A 291 -0.78 -8.29 -5.89
C SER A 291 0.69 -8.69 -5.70
N ASN A 292 1.58 -7.70 -5.60
CA ASN A 292 3.00 -7.84 -5.28
C ASN A 292 3.56 -6.46 -4.86
N ASP A 293 4.87 -6.34 -4.67
CA ASP A 293 5.54 -5.11 -4.23
C ASP A 293 5.51 -3.94 -5.24
N THR A 294 5.17 -4.20 -6.50
CA THR A 294 5.13 -3.18 -7.56
C THR A 294 3.72 -2.92 -8.10
N ILE A 295 2.81 -3.90 -8.08
CA ILE A 295 1.47 -3.76 -8.65
C ILE A 295 0.43 -3.74 -7.55
N GLY A 296 -0.23 -2.59 -7.41
CA GLY A 296 -1.29 -2.38 -6.41
C GLY A 296 -2.34 -1.38 -6.82
N TRP A 297 -3.42 -1.37 -6.06
CA TRP A 297 -4.60 -0.53 -6.25
C TRP A 297 -5.06 0.04 -4.93
N TYR A 298 -5.74 1.18 -4.99
CA TYR A 298 -6.55 1.64 -3.89
C TYR A 298 -7.87 2.20 -4.40
N SER A 299 -8.91 2.02 -3.60
CA SER A 299 -10.24 2.56 -3.85
C SER A 299 -10.51 3.77 -2.97
N CYS A 300 -11.39 4.63 -3.46
CA CYS A 300 -11.83 5.82 -2.75
C CYS A 300 -13.33 6.03 -2.83
N ALA A 301 -13.81 7.01 -2.07
CA ALA A 301 -15.12 7.62 -2.25
C ALA A 301 -15.36 8.09 -3.70
N ILE A 302 -16.64 8.23 -4.08
CA ILE A 302 -17.09 8.71 -5.39
C ILE A 302 -16.55 7.84 -6.55
N GLY A 303 -16.46 6.54 -6.33
CA GLY A 303 -16.13 5.54 -7.36
C GLY A 303 -14.70 5.57 -7.87
N ARG A 304 -13.80 6.36 -7.27
CA ARG A 304 -12.43 6.47 -7.77
C ARG A 304 -11.61 5.23 -7.40
N ILE A 305 -10.85 4.73 -8.36
CA ILE A 305 -9.84 3.69 -8.19
C ILE A 305 -8.54 4.22 -8.79
N TYR A 306 -7.42 3.94 -8.13
CA TYR A 306 -6.09 4.23 -8.68
C TYR A 306 -5.27 2.96 -8.71
N LYS A 307 -4.36 2.87 -9.68
CA LYS A 307 -3.44 1.76 -9.87
C LYS A 307 -2.00 2.26 -9.90
N THR A 308 -1.09 1.50 -9.32
CA THR A 308 0.35 1.62 -9.55
C THR A 308 0.90 0.33 -10.15
N THR A 309 1.95 0.46 -10.96
CA THR A 309 2.77 -0.66 -11.45
C THR A 309 4.24 -0.51 -11.03
N THR A 310 4.52 0.43 -10.15
CA THR A 310 5.87 0.73 -9.62
C THR A 310 5.91 0.69 -8.10
N GLY A 311 4.81 0.30 -7.44
CA GLY A 311 4.68 0.33 -5.99
C GLY A 311 4.72 1.77 -5.46
N GLY A 312 4.18 2.72 -6.21
CA GLY A 312 4.29 4.15 -5.84
C GLY A 312 5.73 4.68 -5.85
N GLN A 313 6.69 3.92 -6.41
CA GLN A 313 8.02 4.46 -6.65
C GLN A 313 7.92 5.51 -7.75
N TRP A 314 8.70 6.57 -7.60
CA TRP A 314 9.00 7.44 -8.72
C TRP A 314 9.57 6.59 -9.85
N ILE A 315 9.13 6.85 -11.08
CA ILE A 315 9.91 6.48 -12.25
C ILE A 315 11.09 7.47 -12.33
N THR A 316 11.93 7.45 -11.30
CA THR A 316 13.27 8.04 -11.22
C THR A 316 14.06 7.08 -10.36
N ASN A 317 14.66 6.09 -11.00
CA ASN A 317 15.35 4.93 -10.43
C ASN A 317 16.28 5.29 -9.25
N ILE A 318 15.84 4.94 -8.04
CA ILE A 318 16.71 4.73 -6.88
C ILE A 318 16.26 3.40 -6.25
N SER A 319 17.03 2.33 -6.49
CA SER A 319 16.88 1.02 -5.87
C SER A 319 17.70 0.97 -4.58
N SER A 320 17.05 0.78 -3.43
CA SER A 320 17.72 0.35 -2.21
C SER A 320 17.81 -1.17 -2.20
N ILE A 321 19.01 -1.73 -2.16
CA ILE A 321 19.23 -3.17 -1.97
C ILE A 321 19.81 -3.34 -0.56
N SER A 322 19.06 -3.97 0.34
CA SER A 322 19.53 -4.26 1.70
C SER A 322 20.18 -5.63 1.78
N GLU A 323 21.44 -5.71 2.21
CA GLU A 323 21.95 -6.79 3.07
C GLU A 323 23.36 -6.48 3.63
N VAL A 324 23.53 -6.82 4.93
CA VAL A 324 24.75 -6.93 5.76
C VAL A 324 25.48 -5.64 6.20
N LEU A 325 25.56 -5.47 7.53
CA LEU A 325 26.36 -4.47 8.24
C LEU A 325 27.86 -4.69 8.01
N SER A 326 28.46 -3.81 7.23
CA SER A 326 29.88 -3.49 7.25
C SER A 326 30.02 -1.98 7.47
N ASP A 327 31.12 -1.53 8.08
CA ASP A 327 31.40 -0.11 8.39
C ASP A 327 31.75 0.73 7.13
N ASN A 328 31.13 0.36 6.01
CA ASN A 328 31.42 0.80 4.67
C ASN A 328 30.84 2.19 4.40
N PHE A 329 31.71 3.13 4.07
CA PHE A 329 31.36 4.35 3.34
C PHE A 329 32.01 4.23 1.97
N ILE A 330 31.25 3.81 0.96
CA ILE A 330 31.76 3.46 -0.37
C ILE A 330 31.06 4.31 -1.42
N LEU A 331 31.83 4.83 -2.39
CA LEU A 331 31.32 5.42 -3.61
C LEU A 331 31.80 4.58 -4.80
N GLY A 332 30.85 3.91 -5.46
CA GLY A 332 31.05 3.06 -6.62
C GLY A 332 31.48 3.87 -7.85
N GLN A 333 32.16 3.20 -8.77
CA GLN A 333 32.42 3.75 -10.10
C GLN A 333 31.11 3.72 -10.89
N ASN A 334 30.75 4.85 -11.50
CA ASN A 334 29.54 4.92 -12.31
C ASN A 334 29.62 3.92 -13.48
N TYR A 335 28.49 3.31 -13.84
CA TYR A 335 28.43 2.38 -14.96
C TYR A 335 27.23 2.71 -15.87
N PRO A 336 27.41 2.75 -17.20
CA PRO A 336 28.69 2.65 -17.91
C PRO A 336 29.63 3.84 -17.65
N ASN A 337 30.94 3.66 -17.82
CA ASN A 337 31.92 4.75 -17.84
C ASN A 337 33.07 4.41 -18.82
N PRO A 338 33.21 5.12 -19.95
CA PRO A 338 32.43 6.29 -20.38
C PRO A 338 30.94 6.00 -20.65
N PHE A 339 30.10 7.03 -20.55
CA PHE A 339 28.66 6.96 -20.80
C PHE A 339 28.20 8.01 -21.80
N ASN A 340 27.05 7.80 -22.45
CA ASN A 340 26.52 8.71 -23.48
C ASN A 340 25.58 9.77 -22.90
N SER A 341 24.40 9.36 -22.43
CA SER A 341 23.42 10.27 -21.82
C SER A 341 23.14 9.91 -20.37
N GLN A 342 23.17 8.62 -20.04
CA GLN A 342 22.78 8.10 -18.73
C GLN A 342 23.85 7.19 -18.13
N THR A 343 24.01 7.25 -16.82
CA THR A 343 24.86 6.36 -16.04
C THR A 343 24.25 6.12 -14.67
N LEU A 344 24.53 4.96 -14.07
CA LEU A 344 24.17 4.64 -12.70
C LEU A 344 25.33 4.98 -11.76
N ILE A 345 25.07 5.67 -10.65
CA ILE A 345 26.03 5.92 -9.57
C ILE A 345 25.58 5.16 -8.32
N SER A 346 26.40 4.22 -7.84
CA SER A 346 26.11 3.47 -6.62
C SER A 346 26.96 3.92 -5.44
N PHE A 347 26.42 3.84 -4.23
CA PHE A 347 27.14 4.10 -2.99
C PHE A 347 26.57 3.28 -1.82
N GLU A 348 27.38 3.09 -0.78
CA GLU A 348 27.03 2.32 0.42
C GLU A 348 27.41 3.12 1.66
N ILE A 349 26.53 3.15 2.65
CA ILE A 349 26.73 3.89 3.90
C ILE A 349 26.39 3.00 5.11
N ALA A 350 27.16 3.13 6.17
CA ALA A 350 27.04 2.30 7.38
C ALA A 350 26.33 2.99 8.54
N THR A 351 26.17 4.32 8.50
CA THR A 351 25.60 5.10 9.60
C THR A 351 24.49 6.00 9.11
N ARG A 352 23.44 6.16 9.94
CA ARG A 352 22.39 7.15 9.68
C ARG A 352 22.97 8.55 9.78
N GLY A 353 22.71 9.39 8.77
CA GLY A 353 23.28 10.75 8.74
C GLY A 353 22.84 11.54 7.52
N ASN A 354 23.17 12.83 7.50
CA ASN A 354 22.96 13.65 6.30
C ASN A 354 24.07 13.34 5.30
N TYR A 355 23.66 13.02 4.07
CA TYR A 355 24.53 12.73 2.95
C TYR A 355 24.21 13.67 1.78
N LEU A 356 25.24 14.02 1.03
CA LEU A 356 25.20 14.93 -0.11
C LEU A 356 25.98 14.28 -1.26
N LEU A 357 25.31 14.07 -2.40
CA LEU A 357 25.92 13.61 -3.65
C LEU A 357 25.83 14.73 -4.69
N GLU A 358 27.00 15.18 -5.17
CA GLU A 358 27.13 16.32 -6.08
C GLU A 358 28.02 15.98 -7.27
N ILE A 359 27.79 16.65 -8.40
CA ILE A 359 28.64 16.62 -9.59
C ILE A 359 29.36 17.96 -9.76
N PHE A 360 30.63 17.88 -10.16
CA PHE A 360 31.53 19.00 -10.42
C PHE A 360 32.14 18.91 -11.81
N ASP A 361 32.45 20.06 -12.38
CA ASP A 361 33.33 20.14 -13.55
C ASP A 361 34.81 19.98 -13.14
N THR A 362 35.71 19.93 -14.12
CA THR A 362 37.17 19.82 -13.85
C THR A 362 37.77 21.06 -13.18
N LYS A 363 37.04 22.18 -13.12
CA LYS A 363 37.44 23.41 -12.43
C LYS A 363 36.97 23.42 -10.97
N GLY A 364 36.22 22.40 -10.54
CA GLY A 364 35.67 22.29 -9.18
C GLY A 364 34.38 23.09 -8.98
N SER A 365 33.77 23.61 -10.04
CA SER A 365 32.46 24.28 -9.96
C SER A 365 31.37 23.23 -9.86
N ARG A 366 30.42 23.41 -8.93
CA ARG A 366 29.28 22.51 -8.78
C ARG A 366 28.36 22.65 -9.99
N VAL A 367 28.15 21.53 -10.67
CA VAL A 367 27.30 21.41 -11.86
C VAL A 367 25.88 21.01 -11.48
N ARG A 368 25.75 20.04 -10.56
CA ARG A 368 24.44 19.53 -10.12
C ARG A 368 24.52 18.91 -8.73
N GLU A 369 23.44 19.05 -7.97
CA GLU A 369 23.17 18.29 -6.76
C GLU A 369 22.27 17.10 -7.16
N LEU A 370 22.72 15.88 -6.88
CA LEU A 370 21.96 14.65 -7.17
C LEU A 370 21.11 14.22 -5.98
N PHE A 371 21.62 14.44 -4.77
CA PHE A 371 20.94 14.10 -3.53
C PHE A 371 21.47 14.96 -2.39
N ASN A 372 20.59 15.41 -1.49
CA ASN A 372 20.96 16.09 -0.25
C ASN A 372 19.92 15.80 0.82
N GLY A 373 20.25 14.96 1.79
CA GLY A 373 19.30 14.58 2.81
C GLY A 373 19.78 13.49 3.76
N LEU A 374 18.89 13.14 4.68
CA LEU A 374 19.12 12.10 5.68
C LEU A 374 18.95 10.71 5.05
N LEU A 375 19.95 9.84 5.20
CA LEU A 375 19.88 8.43 4.79
C LEU A 375 20.13 7.51 6.00
N ASN A 376 19.62 6.28 5.92
CA ASN A 376 19.90 5.20 6.88
C ASN A 376 21.05 4.32 6.35
N PRO A 377 21.63 3.41 7.15
CA PRO A 377 22.60 2.45 6.64
C PRO A 377 22.02 1.63 5.49
N GLY A 378 22.78 1.43 4.40
CA GLY A 378 22.35 0.68 3.23
C GLY A 378 23.16 0.99 1.97
N ARG A 379 22.86 0.26 0.90
CA ARG A 379 23.34 0.52 -0.45
C ARG A 379 22.28 1.27 -1.25
N TYR A 380 22.73 2.24 -2.03
CA TYR A 380 21.94 3.18 -2.79
C TYR A 380 22.47 3.25 -4.22
N GLU A 381 21.58 3.44 -5.18
CA GLU A 381 21.90 3.67 -6.58
C GLU A 381 21.13 4.89 -7.09
N ILE A 382 21.76 5.74 -7.88
CA ILE A 382 21.16 6.93 -8.48
C ILE A 382 21.43 6.90 -9.97
N ASP A 383 20.37 6.84 -10.77
CA ASP A 383 20.47 7.09 -12.21
C ASP A 383 20.69 8.58 -12.47
N TYR A 384 21.71 8.87 -13.29
CA TYR A 384 22.08 10.22 -13.65
C TYR A 384 22.01 10.43 -15.15
N ASP A 385 21.11 11.34 -15.57
CA ASP A 385 21.01 11.83 -16.94
C ASP A 385 21.79 13.16 -17.11
N ALA A 386 22.83 13.10 -17.94
CA ALA A 386 23.70 14.22 -18.31
C ALA A 386 23.27 14.92 -19.62
N GLY A 387 21.99 14.82 -19.99
CA GLY A 387 21.38 15.39 -21.19
C GLY A 387 21.54 16.91 -21.36
N THR A 388 21.94 17.63 -20.31
CA THR A 388 22.24 19.08 -20.36
C THR A 388 23.73 19.40 -20.36
N LEU A 389 24.62 18.40 -20.28
CA LEU A 389 26.08 18.58 -20.19
C LEU A 389 26.79 18.29 -21.52
N SER A 390 27.90 19.00 -21.75
CA SER A 390 28.82 18.79 -22.88
C SER A 390 29.66 17.53 -22.68
N SER A 391 30.05 16.83 -23.76
CA SER A 391 31.04 15.74 -23.67
C SER A 391 32.29 16.20 -22.93
N GLY A 392 32.80 15.39 -22.01
CA GLY A 392 33.91 15.79 -21.16
C GLY A 392 34.07 14.93 -19.91
N VAL A 393 35.01 15.35 -19.07
CA VAL A 393 35.28 14.70 -17.78
C VAL A 393 34.56 15.47 -16.68
N TYR A 394 33.90 14.74 -15.80
CA TYR A 394 33.23 15.26 -14.62
C TYR A 394 33.67 14.48 -13.39
N LEU A 395 33.51 15.11 -12.21
CA LEU A 395 33.72 14.47 -10.92
C LEU A 395 32.38 14.38 -10.20
N TYR A 396 32.15 13.30 -9.46
CA TYR A 396 31.03 13.23 -8.53
C TYR A 396 31.55 12.85 -7.14
N ARG A 397 30.94 13.45 -6.12
CA ARG A 397 31.40 13.40 -4.74
C ARG A 397 30.26 13.10 -3.80
N LEU A 398 30.44 12.06 -2.98
CA LEU A 398 29.58 11.73 -1.85
C LEU A 398 30.21 12.28 -0.57
N TYR A 399 29.45 13.04 0.20
CA TYR A 399 29.83 13.60 1.49
C TYR A 399 28.83 13.17 2.56
N GLY A 400 29.30 12.78 3.73
CA GLY A 400 28.47 12.49 4.90
C GLY A 400 29.23 11.69 5.97
N ALA A 401 28.70 11.67 7.20
CA ALA A 401 29.39 11.07 8.36
C ALA A 401 30.85 11.55 8.54
N ASN A 402 31.11 12.85 8.29
CA ASN A 402 32.44 13.46 8.28
C ASN A 402 33.45 12.83 7.28
N LYS A 403 32.97 12.06 6.30
CA LYS A 403 33.76 11.45 5.23
C LYS A 403 33.38 12.06 3.87
N SER A 404 34.31 12.00 2.93
CA SER A 404 34.12 12.46 1.55
C SER A 404 34.82 11.50 0.59
N LEU A 405 34.11 11.02 -0.43
CA LEU A 405 34.65 10.21 -1.51
C LEU A 405 34.33 10.86 -2.84
N THR A 406 35.29 10.85 -3.76
CA THR A 406 35.14 11.44 -5.11
C THR A 406 35.54 10.42 -6.16
N ARG A 407 34.81 10.39 -7.27
CA ARG A 407 35.06 9.56 -8.44
C ARG A 407 34.95 10.39 -9.71
N LYS A 408 35.56 9.86 -10.79
CA LYS A 408 35.58 10.49 -12.11
C LYS A 408 34.61 9.77 -13.03
N MET A 409 33.84 10.53 -13.81
CA MET A 409 33.00 10.01 -14.90
C MET A 409 33.33 10.71 -16.22
N ILE A 410 33.15 10.00 -17.34
CA ILE A 410 33.48 10.46 -18.69
C ILE A 410 32.20 10.42 -19.53
N LEU A 411 31.76 11.58 -19.98
CA LEU A 411 30.59 11.76 -20.84
C LEU A 411 31.04 11.84 -22.31
N LEU A 412 30.52 10.95 -23.16
CA LEU A 412 30.78 10.86 -24.59
C LEU A 412 29.46 10.90 -25.38
N ARG A 413 29.13 12.06 -25.93
CA ARG A 413 28.09 12.18 -26.96
C ARG A 413 28.61 11.90 -28.35
#